data_AF-M0NZF5-F1
#
_entry.id   AF-M0NZF5-F1
#
_cell.length_a   1.000
_cell.length_b   1.000
_cell.length_c   1.000
_cell.angle_alpha   90.00
_cell.angle_beta   90.00
_cell.angle_gamma   90.00
#
_symmetry.space_group_name_H-M   'P 1'
#
loop_
_entity.id
_entity.type
_entity.pdbx_description
1 polymer ?
#
loop_
_entity_poly.entity_id
_entity_poly.type
_entity_poly.pdbx_seq_one_letter_code
_entity_poly.pdbx_strand_id
1 'polypeptide(L)'
;MATTNSGEGIRRRDVFVNLAEELQLRRSGVHSAKMAENLFRFEEGRDLVGIGHEAERAIYYETASRSLVAVQFDKHGVYAGEQELLQRELDDPTAWVEAYGGGLVWVHPRYR
;
A
#
# COMPACT_ATOMS: atom_id res chain seq x y z
N MET A 1 12.88 -15.14 -34.52
CA MET A 1 13.16 -13.90 -33.77
C MET A 1 11.92 -13.60 -32.96
N ALA A 2 11.98 -13.78 -31.64
CA ALA A 2 10.85 -13.51 -30.76
C ALA A 2 10.81 -12.00 -30.47
N THR A 3 9.69 -11.36 -30.80
CA THR A 3 9.42 -9.96 -30.52
C THR A 3 9.22 -9.78 -29.02
N THR A 4 10.12 -9.03 -28.40
CA THR A 4 10.00 -8.45 -27.06
C THR A 4 8.73 -7.59 -26.99
N ASN A 5 7.66 -8.13 -26.38
CA ASN A 5 6.56 -7.32 -25.87
C ASN A 5 6.98 -6.75 -24.51
N SER A 6 7.73 -5.64 -24.53
CA SER A 6 7.96 -4.77 -23.38
C SER A 6 6.70 -3.95 -23.10
N GLY A 7 5.67 -4.62 -22.59
CA GLY A 7 4.58 -4.00 -21.86
C GLY A 7 4.86 -4.18 -20.37
N GLU A 8 5.87 -3.50 -19.83
CA GLU A 8 6.30 -3.68 -18.45
C GLU A 8 5.40 -2.86 -17.51
N GLY A 9 4.11 -3.24 -17.46
CA GLY A 9 3.24 -2.82 -16.38
C GLY A 9 3.79 -3.36 -15.06
N ILE A 10 3.72 -2.55 -14.00
CA ILE A 10 4.13 -2.93 -12.64
C ILE A 10 3.48 -4.28 -12.29
N ARG A 11 4.29 -5.33 -12.14
CA ARG A 11 3.75 -6.67 -11.88
C ARG A 11 3.33 -6.75 -10.42
N ARG A 12 2.11 -7.25 -10.16
CA ARG A 12 1.59 -7.46 -8.80
C ARG A 12 2.56 -8.24 -7.90
N ARG A 13 3.29 -9.20 -8.47
CA ARG A 13 4.32 -9.96 -7.76
C ARG A 13 5.48 -9.08 -7.28
N ASP A 14 5.94 -8.14 -8.10
CA ASP A 14 7.09 -7.29 -7.77
C ASP A 14 6.71 -6.29 -6.68
N VAL A 15 5.48 -5.75 -6.72
CA VAL A 15 4.92 -4.93 -5.63
C VAL A 15 4.84 -5.73 -4.34
N PHE A 16 4.32 -6.96 -4.40
CA PHE A 16 4.20 -7.83 -3.24
C PHE A 16 5.56 -8.12 -2.59
N VAL A 17 6.56 -8.50 -3.41
CA VAL A 17 7.91 -8.81 -2.92
C VAL A 17 8.53 -7.57 -2.27
N ASN A 18 8.47 -6.43 -2.93
CA ASN A 18 9.04 -5.19 -2.41
C ASN A 18 8.36 -4.74 -1.10
N LEU A 19 7.02 -4.86 -1.00
CA LEU A 19 6.30 -4.59 0.24
C LEU A 19 6.71 -5.56 1.36
N ALA A 20 6.80 -6.86 1.06
CA ALA A 20 7.18 -7.86 2.05
C ALA A 20 8.61 -7.64 2.58
N GLU A 21 9.53 -7.19 1.72
CA GLU A 21 10.89 -6.80 2.10
C GLU A 21 10.90 -5.59 3.05
N GLU A 22 10.15 -4.52 2.75
CA GLU A 22 10.05 -3.37 3.65
C GLU A 22 9.43 -3.74 5.01
N LEU A 23 8.36 -4.54 5.00
CA LEU A 23 7.75 -5.02 6.24
C LEU A 23 8.71 -5.90 7.04
N GLN A 24 9.54 -6.71 6.37
CA GLN A 24 10.57 -7.51 7.03
C GLN A 24 11.61 -6.64 7.73
N LEU A 25 12.09 -5.58 7.06
CA LEU A 25 13.06 -4.64 7.59
C LEU A 25 12.53 -3.88 8.81
N ARG A 26 11.25 -3.49 8.79
CA ARG A 26 10.65 -2.63 9.84
C ARG A 26 10.03 -3.40 11.01
N ARG A 27 9.54 -4.62 10.79
CA ARG A 27 8.74 -5.38 11.79
C ARG A 27 9.46 -6.63 12.33
N SER A 28 10.79 -6.68 12.27
CA SER A 28 11.62 -7.76 12.83
C SER A 28 11.33 -9.17 12.27
N GLY A 29 10.94 -9.26 11.00
CA GLY A 29 11.06 -10.47 10.18
C GLY A 29 10.09 -11.63 10.39
N VAL A 30 9.18 -11.60 11.36
CA VAL A 30 8.17 -12.67 11.51
C VAL A 30 6.85 -12.22 10.85
N HIS A 31 6.39 -12.99 9.86
CA HIS A 31 5.10 -12.80 9.15
C HIS A 31 5.00 -11.66 8.12
N SER A 32 6.11 -11.08 7.62
CA SER A 32 6.06 -10.00 6.60
C SER A 32 5.26 -10.39 5.34
N ALA A 33 5.51 -11.59 4.80
CA ALA A 33 4.75 -12.11 3.66
C ALA A 33 3.25 -12.28 3.97
N LYS A 34 2.90 -12.65 5.20
CA LYS A 34 1.51 -12.78 5.63
C LYS A 34 0.84 -11.41 5.78
N MET A 35 1.56 -10.42 6.32
CA MET A 35 1.08 -9.04 6.39
C MET A 35 0.85 -8.46 4.99
N ALA A 36 1.82 -8.61 4.07
CA ALA A 36 1.66 -8.20 2.68
C ALA A 36 0.46 -8.89 2.01
N GLU A 37 0.24 -10.18 2.27
CA GLU A 37 -0.92 -10.92 1.78
C GLU A 37 -2.23 -10.34 2.33
N ASN A 38 -2.30 -10.07 3.63
CA ASN A 38 -3.47 -9.47 4.27
C ASN A 38 -3.80 -8.09 3.65
N LEU A 39 -2.76 -7.26 3.41
CA LEU A 39 -2.91 -5.95 2.79
C LEU A 39 -3.43 -6.04 1.35
N PHE A 40 -2.92 -6.99 0.56
CA PHE A 40 -3.34 -7.20 -0.83
C PHE A 40 -4.75 -7.78 -0.93
N ARG A 41 -5.17 -8.60 0.03
CA ARG A 41 -6.55 -9.10 0.11
C ARG A 41 -7.55 -7.98 0.45
N PHE A 42 -7.09 -6.96 1.17
CA PHE A 42 -7.94 -5.83 1.56
C PHE A 42 -8.15 -4.79 0.43
N GLU A 43 -7.45 -4.91 -0.70
CA GLU A 43 -7.56 -4.02 -1.88
C GLU A 43 -8.90 -4.12 -2.64
N GLU A 44 -9.88 -4.93 -2.22
CA GLU A 44 -11.17 -5.01 -2.92
C GLU A 44 -11.91 -3.66 -2.89
N GLY A 45 -11.85 -2.93 -4.01
CA GLY A 45 -12.43 -1.59 -4.18
C GLY A 45 -11.54 -0.43 -3.71
N ARG A 46 -10.28 -0.72 -3.35
CA ARG A 46 -9.32 0.23 -2.78
C ARG A 46 -7.96 0.09 -3.44
N ASP A 47 -7.25 1.19 -3.60
CA ASP A 47 -5.85 1.15 -4.01
C ASP A 47 -4.93 1.25 -2.79
N LEU A 48 -4.01 0.29 -2.60
CA LEU A 48 -2.94 0.44 -1.62
C LEU A 48 -1.97 1.53 -2.09
N VAL A 49 -1.84 2.60 -1.31
CA VAL A 49 -1.02 3.78 -1.64
C VAL A 49 0.35 3.71 -0.97
N GLY A 50 0.41 3.29 0.28
CA GLY A 50 1.64 3.32 1.05
C GLY A 50 1.55 2.68 2.43
N ILE A 51 2.69 2.65 3.12
CA ILE A 51 2.80 2.20 4.51
C ILE A 51 3.35 3.35 5.35
N GLY A 52 2.68 3.65 6.46
CA GLY A 52 3.07 4.71 7.39
C GLY A 52 4.39 4.44 8.13
N HIS A 53 4.90 5.46 8.81
CA HIS A 53 6.25 5.51 9.40
C HIS A 53 6.65 4.30 10.27
N GLU A 54 5.71 3.76 11.06
CA GLU A 54 5.96 2.64 11.98
C GLU A 54 5.68 1.25 11.36
N ALA A 55 5.30 1.20 10.09
CA ALA A 55 4.82 -0.03 9.43
C ALA A 55 3.65 -0.73 10.15
N GLU A 56 2.83 0.04 10.87
CA GLU A 56 1.63 -0.45 11.58
C GLU A 56 0.33 -0.09 10.86
N ARG A 57 0.41 0.89 9.95
CA ARG A 57 -0.74 1.41 9.22
C ARG A 57 -0.48 1.41 7.72
N ALA A 58 -1.44 0.88 6.98
CA ALA A 58 -1.47 0.93 5.54
C ALA A 58 -2.42 2.04 5.11
N ILE A 59 -2.02 2.74 4.05
CA ILE A 59 -2.76 3.86 3.49
C ILE A 59 -3.45 3.38 2.23
N TYR A 60 -4.76 3.51 2.20
CA TYR A 60 -5.59 3.13 1.07
C TYR A 60 -6.31 4.35 0.49
N TYR A 61 -6.40 4.39 -0.84
CA TYR A 61 -7.31 5.25 -1.55
C TYR A 61 -8.62 4.50 -1.83
N GLU A 62 -9.71 5.01 -1.26
CA GLU A 62 -11.07 4.49 -1.40
C GLU A 62 -11.73 5.13 -2.61
N THR A 63 -11.72 4.45 -3.76
CA THR A 63 -12.20 5.00 -5.04
C THR A 63 -13.67 5.45 -4.98
N ALA A 64 -14.52 4.70 -4.29
CA ALA A 64 -15.95 5.00 -4.18
C ALA A 64 -16.22 6.29 -3.39
N SER A 65 -15.40 6.59 -2.39
CA SER A 65 -15.58 7.75 -1.51
C SER A 65 -14.58 8.87 -1.80
N ARG A 66 -13.65 8.67 -2.73
CA ARG A 66 -12.62 9.63 -3.11
C ARG A 66 -11.82 10.12 -1.89
N SER A 67 -11.42 9.17 -1.04
CA SER A 67 -10.78 9.48 0.24
C SER A 67 -9.53 8.63 0.49
N LEU A 68 -8.60 9.20 1.24
CA LEU A 68 -7.45 8.48 1.79
C LEU A 68 -7.75 8.10 3.22
N VAL A 69 -7.54 6.82 3.53
CA VAL A 69 -7.70 6.26 4.87
C VAL A 69 -6.43 5.54 5.30
N ALA A 70 -6.10 5.64 6.58
CA ALA A 70 -5.09 4.81 7.22
C ALA A 70 -5.77 3.70 8.02
N VAL A 71 -5.35 2.46 7.81
CA VAL A 71 -5.92 1.29 8.48
C VAL A 71 -4.81 0.51 9.16
N GLN A 72 -5.03 0.14 10.43
CA GLN A 72 -4.08 -0.70 11.16
C GLN A 72 -4.04 -2.11 10.57
N PHE A 73 -2.86 -2.72 10.61
CA PHE A 73 -2.69 -4.11 10.22
C PHE A 73 -1.61 -4.81 11.04
N ASP A 74 -1.72 -6.13 11.11
CA ASP A 74 -0.68 -6.98 11.66
C ASP A 74 -0.69 -8.38 11.00
N LYS A 75 -0.01 -9.33 11.64
CA LYS A 75 0.06 -10.73 11.19
C LYS A 75 -1.31 -11.42 11.14
N HIS A 76 -2.29 -10.95 11.90
CA HIS A 76 -3.63 -11.51 12.01
C HIS A 76 -4.60 -10.93 10.98
N GLY A 77 -4.41 -9.68 10.55
CA GLY A 77 -5.25 -9.11 9.50
C GLY A 77 -5.15 -7.60 9.36
N VAL A 78 -6.17 -7.04 8.70
CA VAL A 78 -6.39 -5.60 8.57
C VAL A 78 -7.62 -5.22 9.39
N TYR A 79 -7.51 -4.19 10.22
CA TYR A 79 -8.52 -3.79 11.18
C TYR A 79 -9.38 -2.64 10.63
N ALA A 80 -10.24 -2.96 9.65
CA ALA A 80 -11.05 -1.96 8.93
C ALA A 80 -11.99 -1.12 9.81
N GLY A 81 -12.39 -1.64 10.97
CA GLY A 81 -13.22 -0.91 11.94
C GLY A 81 -12.49 0.26 12.63
N GLU A 82 -11.16 0.29 12.57
CA GLU A 82 -10.31 1.32 13.18
C GLU A 82 -9.64 2.22 12.13
N GLN A 83 -10.31 2.43 11.00
CA GLN A 83 -9.79 3.31 9.96
C GLN A 83 -9.79 4.78 10.40
N GLU A 84 -8.69 5.47 10.10
CA GLU A 84 -8.56 6.91 10.24
C GLU A 84 -8.69 7.58 8.88
N LEU A 85 -9.55 8.58 8.76
CA LEU A 85 -9.66 9.39 7.56
C LEU A 85 -8.52 10.42 7.51
N LEU A 86 -7.69 10.37 6.46
CA LEU A 86 -6.59 11.31 6.26
C LEU A 86 -7.04 12.51 5.42
N GLN A 87 -7.74 12.25 4.32
CA GLN A 87 -8.21 13.31 3.42
C GLN A 87 -9.41 12.84 2.59
N ARG A 88 -10.28 13.78 2.19
CA ARG A 88 -11.44 13.57 1.31
C ARG A 88 -11.32 14.39 0.03
N GLU A 89 -12.25 14.12 -0.87
CA GLU A 89 -12.47 14.88 -2.10
C GLU A 89 -11.24 14.85 -3.04
N LEU A 90 -10.50 13.75 -3.00
CA LEU A 90 -9.36 13.51 -3.87
C LEU A 90 -9.84 12.96 -5.21
N ASP A 91 -9.37 13.51 -6.33
CA ASP A 91 -9.56 12.87 -7.64
C ASP A 91 -8.63 11.65 -7.77
N ASP A 92 -7.39 11.80 -7.31
CA ASP A 92 -6.38 10.74 -7.21
C ASP A 92 -5.43 11.02 -6.02
N PRO A 93 -4.68 10.02 -5.53
CA PRO A 93 -3.83 10.18 -4.36
C PRO A 93 -2.43 10.74 -4.67
N THR A 94 -2.08 11.03 -5.93
CA THR A 94 -0.70 11.38 -6.35
C THR A 94 -0.22 12.67 -5.69
N ALA A 95 -1.01 13.73 -5.73
CA ALA A 95 -0.65 15.01 -5.10
C ALA A 95 -0.46 14.88 -3.58
N TRP A 96 -1.22 13.98 -2.94
CA TRP A 96 -1.03 13.67 -1.52
C TRP A 96 0.29 12.93 -1.27
N VAL A 97 0.62 11.96 -2.12
CA VAL A 97 1.90 11.23 -2.06
C VAL A 97 3.08 12.18 -2.30
N GLU A 98 2.98 13.14 -3.21
CA GLU A 98 4.03 14.15 -3.43
C GLU A 98 4.25 15.02 -2.18
N ALA A 99 3.18 15.40 -1.48
CA ALA A 99 3.26 16.25 -0.30
C ALA A 99 3.71 15.50 0.97
N TYR A 100 3.28 14.25 1.16
CA TYR A 100 3.44 13.52 2.43
C TYR A 100 4.26 12.23 2.31
N GLY A 101 4.61 11.81 1.10
CA GLY A 101 5.29 10.54 0.82
C GLY A 101 6.64 10.39 1.51
N GLY A 102 7.33 11.50 1.81
CA GLY A 102 8.57 11.49 2.58
C GLY A 102 8.44 10.96 4.02
N GLY A 103 7.21 10.94 4.58
CA GLY A 103 6.93 10.36 5.90
C GLY A 103 6.58 8.86 5.86
N LEU A 104 6.42 8.28 4.67
CA LEU A 104 6.07 6.88 4.49
C LEU A 104 7.31 6.00 4.42
N VAL A 105 7.27 4.81 5.04
CA VAL A 105 8.35 3.82 4.88
C VAL A 105 8.28 3.12 3.54
N TRP A 106 7.10 3.10 2.93
CA TRP A 106 6.88 2.52 1.62
C TRP A 106 5.77 3.27 0.89
N VAL A 107 5.97 3.44 -0.41
CA VAL A 107 5.00 4.05 -1.33
C VAL A 107 4.84 3.08 -2.47
N HIS A 108 3.60 2.79 -2.85
CA HIS A 108 3.32 1.87 -3.94
C HIS A 108 3.99 2.41 -5.22
N PRO A 109 4.73 1.58 -6.00
CA PRO A 109 5.51 2.04 -7.15
C PRO A 109 4.74 2.83 -8.21
N ARG A 110 3.42 2.62 -8.31
CA ARG A 110 2.52 3.38 -9.19
C ARG A 110 2.38 4.87 -8.87
N TYR A 111 2.76 5.30 -7.66
CA TYR A 111 2.68 6.69 -7.19
C TYR A 111 4.08 7.29 -6.94
N ARG A 112 5.12 6.66 -7.48
CA ARG A 112 6.51 7.16 -7.46
C ARG A 112 6.90 7.73 -8.81
#